data_AF-A0A929MQQ8-F1
#
_entry.id   AF-A0A929MQQ8-F1
#
_cell.length_a   1.000
_cell.length_b   1.000
_cell.length_c   1.000
_cell.angle_alpha   90.00
_cell.angle_beta   90.00
_cell.angle_gamma   90.00
#
_symmetry.space_group_name_H-M   'P 1'
#
loop_
_entity.id
_entity.type
_entity.pdbx_description
1 polymer ?
#
loop_
_entity_poly.entity_id
_entity_poly.type
_entity_poly.pdbx_seq_one_letter_code
_entity_poly.pdbx_strand_id
1 'polypeptide(L)' 'PVVAMVATNTDPDDIDVIIPANDDAIRAISLIAGAMADAVIESNQGVVEAVAEESTDKAFFDNLFESNEGQEA' A
#
# COMPACT_ATOMS: atom_id res chain seq x y z
N PRO A 1 8.20 -8.68 3.04
CA PRO A 1 8.04 -8.14 4.40
C PRO A 1 6.54 -7.90 4.66
N VAL A 2 6.06 -8.25 5.85
CA VAL A 2 4.65 -8.15 6.28
C VAL A 2 4.46 -6.96 7.20
N VAL A 3 3.58 -6.05 6.81
CA VAL A 3 3.16 -4.90 7.62
C VAL A 3 1.71 -5.11 8.02
N ALA A 4 1.38 -4.99 9.31
CA ALA A 4 0.02 -5.22 9.78
C ALA A 4 -0.40 -4.28 10.91
N MET A 5 -1.69 -3.96 10.91
CA MET A 5 -2.36 -3.29 12.02
C MET A 5 -2.64 -4.31 13.12
N VAL A 6 -2.19 -4.04 14.34
CA VAL A 6 -2.28 -4.97 15.47
C VAL A 6 -3.02 -4.30 16.62
N ALA A 7 -4.11 -4.94 17.06
CA ALA A 7 -4.84 -4.60 18.28
C ALA A 7 -4.36 -5.44 19.47
N THR A 8 -4.87 -5.15 20.66
CA THR A 8 -4.45 -5.79 21.93
C THR A 8 -4.68 -7.30 22.01
N ASN A 9 -5.51 -7.83 21.12
CA ASN A 9 -5.91 -9.25 21.02
C ASN A 9 -5.28 -9.98 19.81
N THR A 10 -4.40 -9.33 19.05
CA THR A 10 -3.73 -9.91 17.89
C THR A 10 -2.32 -10.38 18.26
N ASP A 11 -1.94 -11.56 17.80
CA ASP A 11 -0.59 -12.13 17.98
C ASP A 11 0.37 -11.57 16.91
N PRO A 12 1.45 -10.86 17.30
CA PRO A 12 2.34 -10.21 16.35
C PRO A 12 3.55 -11.05 15.91
N ASP A 13 3.65 -12.32 16.29
CA ASP A 13 4.87 -13.14 16.10
C ASP A 13 5.34 -13.26 14.64
N ASP A 14 4.44 -13.28 13.66
CA ASP A 14 4.74 -13.42 12.23
C ASP A 14 4.76 -12.09 11.45
N ILE A 15 4.86 -10.94 12.13
CA ILE A 15 4.74 -9.60 11.52
C ILE A 15 6.09 -8.88 11.56
N ASP A 16 6.59 -8.44 10.40
CA ASP A 16 7.86 -7.72 10.28
C ASP A 16 7.75 -6.26 10.78
N VAL A 17 6.61 -5.61 10.51
CA VAL A 17 6.35 -4.21 10.90
C VAL A 17 4.95 -4.08 11.51
N ILE A 18 4.92 -3.68 12.77
CA ILE A 18 3.69 -3.59 13.56
C ILE A 18 3.19 -2.14 13.60
N ILE A 19 1.93 -1.93 13.22
CA ILE A 19 1.21 -0.67 13.39
C ILE A 19 0.21 -0.86 14.54
N PRO A 20 0.46 -0.32 15.74
CA PRO A 20 -0.50 -0.41 16.83
C PRO A 20 -1.74 0.41 16.50
N ALA A 21 -2.90 -0.23 16.36
CA ALA A 21 -4.13 0.43 15.94
C ALA A 21 -5.39 -0.28 16.43
N ASN A 22 -6.52 0.40 16.35
CA ASN A 22 -7.85 -0.20 16.53
C ASN A 22 -8.33 -0.72 15.18
N ASP A 23 -8.07 -2.00 14.91
CA ASP A 23 -8.40 -2.68 13.66
C ASP A 23 -9.90 -2.96 13.47
N ASP A 24 -10.69 -2.96 14.54
CA ASP A 24 -12.15 -3.12 14.46
C ASP A 24 -12.88 -1.89 13.91
N ALA A 25 -12.27 -0.71 14.03
CA ALA A 25 -12.92 0.54 13.66
C ALA A 25 -12.68 0.88 12.19
N ILE A 26 -13.74 0.81 11.38
CA ILE A 26 -13.68 1.17 9.95
C ILE A 26 -13.01 2.52 9.68
N ARG A 27 -13.23 3.53 10.54
CA ARG A 27 -12.59 4.84 10.40
C ARG A 27 -11.08 4.78 10.59
N ALA A 28 -10.59 3.95 11.50
CA ALA A 28 -9.16 3.77 11.74
C ALA A 28 -8.52 3.02 10.58
N ILE A 29 -9.16 1.96 10.08
CA ILE A 29 -8.72 1.23 8.88
C ILE A 29 -8.64 2.18 7.68
N SER A 30 -9.71 2.91 7.37
CA SER A 30 -9.74 3.82 6.22
C SER A 30 -8.71 4.94 6.34
N LEU A 31 -8.45 5.45 7.55
CA LEU A 31 -7.44 6.47 7.78
C LEU A 31 -6.02 5.94 7.52
N ILE A 32 -5.69 4.76 8.06
CA ILE A 32 -4.35 4.16 7.93
C ILE A 32 -4.12 3.71 6.48
N ALA A 33 -5.08 2.99 5.89
CA ALA A 33 -5.00 2.56 4.50
C ALA A 33 -4.92 3.75 3.53
N GLY A 34 -5.70 4.81 3.79
CA GLY A 34 -5.66 6.05 3.01
C GLY A 34 -4.28 6.72 3.07
N ALA A 35 -3.73 6.91 4.27
CA ALA A 35 -2.40 7.49 4.44
C ALA A 35 -1.29 6.65 3.77
N MET A 36 -1.40 5.32 3.81
CA MET A 36 -0.47 4.43 3.08
C MET A 36 -0.61 4.56 1.56
N ALA A 37 -1.85 4.63 1.06
CA ALA A 37 -2.10 4.84 -0.37
C ALA A 37 -1.57 6.20 -0.84
N ASP A 38 -1.82 7.26 -0.08
CA ASP A 38 -1.30 8.60 -0.37
C ASP A 38 0.24 8.60 -0.41
N ALA A 39 0.91 7.95 0.54
CA ALA A 39 2.36 7.83 0.56
C ALA A 39 2.91 7.04 -0.65
N VAL A 40 2.22 5.98 -1.09
CA VAL A 40 2.61 5.21 -2.29
C VAL A 40 2.41 6.05 -3.56
N ILE A 41 1.30 6.78 -3.65
CA ILE A 41 1.02 7.67 -4.77
C ILE A 41 2.03 8.82 -4.82
N GLU A 42 2.34 9.45 -3.68
CA GLU A 42 3.35 10.51 -3.57
C GLU A 42 4.74 9.99 -3.94
N SER A 43 5.11 8.81 -3.44
CA SER A 43 6.34 8.14 -3.84
C SER A 43 6.40 8.00 -5.35
N ASN A 44 5.35 7.46 -5.98
CA ASN A 44 5.30 7.24 -7.43
C ASN A 44 5.29 8.54 -8.25
N GLN A 45 4.70 9.62 -7.74
CA GLN A 45 4.76 10.95 -8.38
C GLN A 45 6.14 11.62 -8.20
N GLY A 46 6.90 11.24 -7.18
CA GLY A 46 8.28 11.65 -6.96
C GLY A 46 9.34 10.85 -7.74
N VAL A 47 9.03 9.63 -8.24
CA VAL A 47 9.97 8.75 -8.98
C VAL A 47 10.15 9.16 -10.46
N VAL A 48 10.01 10.44 -10.81
CA VAL A 48 10.52 10.92 -12.11
C VAL A 48 12.06 11.01 -12.10
N GLU A 49 12.69 11.00 -10.91
CA GLU A 49 14.15 10.90 -10.80
C GLU A 49 14.58 9.79 -9.84
N ALA A 50 15.13 8.73 -10.43
CA ALA A 50 16.05 7.74 -9.86
C ALA A 50 15.46 6.43 -9.31
N VAL A 51 15.73 5.40 -10.14
CA VAL A 51 15.98 3.98 -9.85
C VAL A 51 14.79 3.05 -10.01
N ALA A 52 14.76 2.45 -11.20
CA ALA A 52 14.01 1.27 -11.54
C ALA A 52 14.73 -0.01 -11.05
N GLU A 53 13.89 -0.99 -10.68
CA GLU A 53 14.06 -2.46 -10.67
C GLU A 53 14.66 -3.19 -9.45
N GLU A 54 13.81 -3.97 -8.77
CA GLU A 54 13.81 -5.44 -8.88
C GLU A 54 12.35 -5.96 -8.81
N SER A 55 11.94 -6.85 -9.72
CA SER A 55 10.53 -7.10 -10.06
C SER A 55 10.00 -8.47 -9.63
N THR A 56 8.93 -8.44 -8.80
CA THR A 56 7.67 -9.19 -8.92
C THR A 56 6.62 -8.55 -7.98
N ASP A 57 5.43 -8.07 -8.35
CA ASP A 57 5.12 -6.78 -9.01
C ASP A 57 4.79 -6.76 -10.50
N LYS A 58 5.27 -7.73 -11.29
CA LYS A 58 5.15 -7.65 -12.75
C LYS A 58 3.70 -7.69 -13.29
N ALA A 59 2.82 -8.50 -12.69
CA ALA A 59 1.41 -8.53 -13.08
C ALA A 59 0.58 -7.36 -12.47
N PHE A 60 1.11 -6.69 -11.44
CA PHE A 60 0.42 -5.61 -10.75
C PHE A 60 0.52 -4.29 -11.53
N PHE A 61 1.68 -4.03 -12.15
CA PHE A 61 1.87 -2.88 -13.03
C PHE A 61 1.15 -3.02 -14.39
N ASP A 62 1.01 -4.24 -14.92
CA ASP A 62 0.38 -4.44 -16.24
C ASP A 62 -1.13 -4.08 -16.23
N ASN A 63 -1.89 -4.45 -15.18
CA ASN A 63 -3.32 -4.10 -15.06
C ASN A 63 -3.56 -2.60 -14.77
N LEU A 64 -2.56 -1.91 -14.21
CA LEU A 64 -2.65 -0.47 -13.87
C LEU A 64 -2.55 0.40 -15.13
N PHE A 65 -1.79 -0.03 -16.14
CA PHE A 65 -1.70 0.68 -17.42
C PHE A 65 -2.86 0.37 -18.38
N GLU A 66 -3.41 -0.85 -18.37
CA GLU A 66 -4.53 -1.18 -19.27
C GLU A 66 -5.85 -0.49 -18.89
N SER A 67 -6.07 -0.24 -17.59
CA SER A 67 -7.28 0.47 -17.12
C SER A 67 -7.25 1.98 -17.32
N ASN A 68 -6.07 2.57 -17.55
CA ASN A 68 -5.91 4.02 -17.72
C ASN A 68 -5.87 4.48 -19.19
N GLU A 69 -5.73 3.57 -20.17
CA GLU A 69 -5.87 3.91 -21.60
C GLU A 69 -7.33 3.85 -22.11
N GLY A 70 -8.29 3.40 -21.28
CA GLY A 70 -9.70 3.25 -21.68
C GLY A 70 -10.63 4.43 -21.35
N GLN A 71 -10.14 5.46 -20.66
CA GLN A 71 -10.96 6.59 -20.19
C GLN A 71 -10.34 7.95 -20.54
N GLU A 72 -10.10 8.22 -21.82
CA GLU A 72 -10.21 9.59 -22.36
C GLU A 72 -10.28 9.52 -23.90
N ALA A 73 -11.49 9.24 -24.40
CA ALA A 73 -11.94 9.50 -25.77
C ALA A 73 -13.22 10.34 -25.71
#